data_AF-A0A7V1PWP9-F1
#
_entry.id   AF-A0A7V1PWP9-F1
#
_cell.length_a   1.000
_cell.length_b   1.000
_cell.length_c   1.000
_cell.angle_alpha   90.00
_cell.angle_beta   90.00
_cell.angle_gamma   90.00
#
_symmetry.space_group_name_H-M   'P 1'
#
loop_
_entity.id
_entity.type
_entity.pdbx_description
1 polymer ?
#
loop_
_entity_poly.entity_id
_entity_poly.type
_entity_poly.pdbx_seq_one_letter_code
_entity_poly.pdbx_strand_id
1 'polypeptide(L)'
;MLNSNEIYNFIQQGENETLEFKQSFSKVVIETLVAFSNTRGGKVLIGVRNDKSLTGVSATEETVQKWINEIKQNTEPAIIPDAETILIEEKEIVILSVIEYPIKPVSFKNKYFKRVLNSNHLMSLDELSNLHLQTINSSWDYYPDPNHGLEHISTRKIEKYITEYEKWNDTTVDYSPYDFLNKFEILRDNKLTFGAYILFAKDLCVVSDIQIGRFKSPTKIIDSLNLDTDIFTELNSIMTFIKKHLMVEFIITG
;
A
#
# COMPACT_ATOMS: atom_id res chain seq x y z
N MET A 1 4.42 -16.68 25.12
CA MET A 1 4.37 -18.13 24.83
C MET A 1 2.91 -18.50 24.69
N LEU A 2 2.55 -19.03 23.54
CA LEU A 2 1.19 -19.53 23.29
C LEU A 2 0.91 -20.74 24.18
N ASN A 3 -0.29 -20.82 24.76
CA ASN A 3 -0.69 -21.98 25.56
C ASN A 3 -1.44 -23.02 24.71
N SER A 4 -1.53 -24.27 25.18
CA SER A 4 -2.16 -25.35 24.41
C SER A 4 -3.63 -25.07 24.08
N ASN A 5 -4.36 -24.34 24.93
CA ASN A 5 -5.77 -23.98 24.72
C ASN A 5 -5.93 -22.95 23.59
N GLU A 6 -5.02 -21.99 23.46
CA GLU A 6 -5.00 -21.02 22.36
C GLU A 6 -4.76 -21.70 21.02
N ILE A 7 -3.84 -22.65 20.97
CA ILE A 7 -3.59 -23.43 19.74
C ILE A 7 -4.81 -24.29 19.38
N TYR A 8 -5.49 -24.88 20.36
CA TYR A 8 -6.76 -25.56 20.12
C TYR A 8 -7.80 -24.63 19.50
N ASN A 9 -7.93 -23.41 20.01
CA ASN A 9 -8.85 -22.42 19.45
C ASN A 9 -8.50 -22.09 18.00
N PHE A 10 -7.22 -21.92 17.66
CA PHE A 10 -6.77 -21.71 16.29
C PHE A 10 -7.12 -22.89 15.38
N ILE A 11 -6.87 -24.12 15.84
CA ILE A 11 -7.21 -25.33 15.08
C ILE A 11 -8.72 -25.41 14.82
N GLN A 12 -9.54 -25.05 15.82
CA GLN A 12 -11.00 -25.03 15.67
C GLN A 12 -11.49 -23.95 14.69
N GLN A 13 -10.87 -22.77 14.69
CA GLN A 13 -11.18 -21.71 13.73
C GLN A 13 -10.90 -22.12 12.28
N GLY A 14 -9.87 -22.95 12.06
CA GLY A 14 -9.47 -23.38 10.73
C GLY A 14 -8.62 -22.37 9.98
N GLU A 15 -8.14 -22.77 8.80
CA GLU A 15 -7.28 -21.93 7.96
C GLU A 15 -7.98 -20.66 7.48
N ASN A 16 -7.23 -19.55 7.47
CA ASN A 16 -7.75 -18.23 7.11
C ASN A 16 -6.63 -17.32 6.57
N GLU A 17 -6.86 -16.01 6.54
CA GLU A 17 -5.89 -15.02 6.02
C GLU A 17 -4.59 -14.91 6.85
N THR A 18 -4.56 -15.40 8.08
CA THR A 18 -3.41 -15.30 8.99
C THR A 18 -3.02 -16.63 9.63
N LEU A 19 -3.66 -17.74 9.24
CA LEU A 19 -3.44 -19.07 9.80
C LEU A 19 -3.44 -20.14 8.71
N GLU A 20 -2.40 -20.97 8.67
CA GLU A 20 -2.23 -22.10 7.74
C GLU A 20 -1.84 -23.38 8.51
N PHE A 21 -2.36 -24.53 8.09
CA PHE A 21 -1.98 -25.83 8.62
C PHE A 21 -1.13 -26.61 7.62
N LYS A 22 -0.07 -27.24 8.12
CA LYS A 22 0.74 -28.18 7.34
C LYS A 22 1.11 -29.38 8.17
N GLN A 23 1.07 -30.55 7.54
CA GLN A 23 1.50 -31.79 8.17
C GLN A 23 3.02 -31.78 8.48
N SER A 24 3.82 -31.17 7.60
CA SER A 24 5.28 -31.14 7.73
C SER A 24 5.86 -29.85 7.12
N PHE A 25 7.09 -29.52 7.50
CA PHE A 25 7.84 -28.45 6.87
C PHE A 25 8.14 -28.77 5.40
N SER A 26 7.93 -27.80 4.50
CA SER A 26 8.18 -27.92 3.07
C SER A 26 8.30 -26.54 2.43
N LYS A 27 8.62 -26.47 1.14
CA LYS A 27 8.66 -25.20 0.38
C LYS A 27 7.35 -24.41 0.46
N VAL A 28 6.20 -25.10 0.56
CA VAL A 28 4.88 -24.48 0.68
C VAL A 28 4.75 -23.69 2.00
N VAL A 29 5.44 -24.12 3.07
CA VAL A 29 5.52 -23.32 4.31
C VAL A 29 6.23 -22.00 4.04
N ILE A 30 7.34 -22.01 3.30
CA ILE A 30 8.09 -20.80 2.95
C ILE A 30 7.24 -19.87 2.07
N GLU A 31 6.56 -20.41 1.05
CA GLU A 31 5.62 -19.65 0.21
C GLU A 31 4.50 -19.00 1.04
N THR A 32 3.99 -19.71 2.03
CA THR A 32 2.95 -19.19 2.94
C THR A 32 3.48 -18.09 3.85
N LEU A 33 4.67 -18.25 4.42
CA LEU A 33 5.30 -17.21 5.23
C LEU A 33 5.57 -15.95 4.39
N VAL A 34 6.01 -16.10 3.14
CA VAL A 34 6.13 -14.97 2.20
C VAL A 34 4.77 -14.32 1.93
N ALA A 35 3.72 -15.11 1.69
CA ALA A 35 2.37 -14.60 1.46
C ALA A 35 1.83 -13.81 2.67
N PHE A 36 2.06 -14.31 3.88
CA PHE A 36 1.72 -13.64 5.13
C PHE A 36 2.53 -12.35 5.33
N SER A 37 3.85 -12.39 5.13
CA SER A 37 4.70 -11.21 5.22
C SER A 37 4.31 -10.09 4.25
N ASN A 38 3.85 -10.44 3.05
CA ASN A 38 3.36 -9.46 2.09
C ASN A 38 1.95 -8.90 2.39
N THR A 39 1.20 -9.55 3.27
CA THR A 39 -0.19 -9.19 3.58
C THR A 39 -0.33 -8.71 5.01
N ARG A 40 -0.87 -9.53 5.93
CA ARG A 40 -1.24 -9.13 7.31
C ARG A 40 -0.38 -9.80 8.39
N GLY A 41 0.71 -10.47 7.99
CA GLY A 41 1.40 -11.43 8.85
C GLY A 41 0.55 -12.69 9.07
N GLY A 42 1.05 -13.60 9.91
CA GLY A 42 0.34 -14.85 10.18
C GLY A 42 1.19 -15.93 10.83
N LYS A 43 0.60 -17.11 10.95
CA LYS A 43 1.18 -18.29 11.60
C LYS A 43 0.97 -19.54 10.75
N VAL A 44 2.00 -20.36 10.66
CA VAL A 44 1.91 -21.70 10.07
C VAL A 44 2.09 -22.73 11.19
N LEU A 45 1.08 -23.58 11.39
CA LEU A 45 1.14 -24.69 12.34
C LEU A 45 1.58 -25.94 11.60
N ILE A 46 2.75 -26.46 11.98
CA ILE A 46 3.37 -27.65 11.41
C ILE A 46 3.10 -28.84 12.34
N GLY A 47 2.56 -29.93 11.78
CA GLY A 47 2.06 -31.09 12.52
C GLY A 47 0.54 -31.16 12.61
N VAL A 48 -0.18 -30.35 11.81
CA VAL A 48 -1.65 -30.30 11.76
C VAL A 48 -2.12 -30.51 10.32
N ARG A 49 -3.14 -31.35 10.12
CA ARG A 49 -3.75 -31.57 8.80
C ARG A 49 -4.92 -30.61 8.56
N ASN A 50 -5.33 -30.48 7.31
CA ASN A 50 -6.47 -29.64 6.91
C ASN A 50 -7.79 -30.12 7.52
N ASP A 51 -7.91 -31.40 7.87
CA ASP A 51 -9.05 -31.98 8.61
C ASP A 51 -9.00 -31.69 10.12
N LYS A 52 -8.06 -30.84 10.57
CA LYS A 52 -7.80 -30.44 11.96
C LYS A 52 -7.21 -31.54 12.84
N SER A 53 -6.87 -32.71 12.29
CA SER A 53 -6.21 -33.76 13.05
C SER A 53 -4.73 -33.41 13.33
N LEU A 54 -4.29 -33.74 14.54
CA LEU A 54 -2.90 -33.59 14.97
C LEU A 54 -2.09 -34.79 14.47
N THR A 55 -1.08 -34.56 13.65
CA THR A 55 -0.08 -35.59 13.28
C THR A 55 1.16 -35.51 14.14
N GLY A 56 1.50 -34.30 14.60
CA GLY A 56 2.78 -34.02 15.22
C GLY A 56 3.94 -34.00 14.22
N VAL A 57 5.08 -33.49 14.67
CA VAL A 57 6.37 -33.58 13.98
C VAL A 57 7.46 -33.86 14.99
N SER A 58 8.42 -34.75 14.67
CA SER A 58 9.60 -34.94 15.51
C SER A 58 10.60 -33.82 15.23
N ALA A 59 10.46 -32.69 15.93
CA ALA A 59 11.23 -31.49 15.64
C ALA A 59 12.18 -31.17 16.81
N THR A 60 13.44 -31.55 16.67
CA THR A 60 14.50 -31.10 17.58
C THR A 60 14.78 -29.60 17.39
N GLU A 61 15.40 -28.95 18.38
CA GLU A 61 15.85 -27.56 18.25
C GLU A 61 16.74 -27.35 17.01
N GLU A 62 17.64 -28.30 16.71
CA GLU A 62 18.47 -28.28 15.49
C GLU A 62 17.63 -28.32 14.20
N THR A 63 16.53 -29.08 14.21
CA THR A 63 15.63 -29.20 13.06
C THR A 63 14.89 -27.89 12.81
N VAL A 64 14.36 -27.27 13.87
CA VAL A 64 13.69 -25.96 13.79
C VAL A 64 14.68 -24.88 13.33
N GLN A 65 15.90 -24.88 13.87
CA GLN A 65 16.94 -23.95 13.45
C GLN A 65 17.31 -24.11 11.97
N LYS A 66 17.34 -25.35 11.46
CA LYS A 66 17.55 -25.64 10.03
C LYS A 66 16.41 -25.07 9.18
N TRP A 67 15.15 -25.19 9.60
CA TRP A 67 14.01 -24.61 8.89
C TRP A 67 14.08 -23.08 8.84
N ILE A 68 14.40 -22.43 9.95
CA ILE A 68 14.61 -20.97 10.01
C ILE A 68 15.72 -20.54 9.03
N ASN A 69 16.84 -21.26 9.01
CA ASN A 69 17.94 -20.98 8.09
C ASN A 69 17.53 -21.18 6.62
N GLU A 70 16.75 -22.22 6.32
CA GLU A 70 16.23 -22.47 4.97
C GLU A 70 15.30 -21.34 4.52
N ILE A 71 14.41 -20.86 5.39
CA ILE A 71 13.52 -19.72 5.10
C ILE A 71 14.35 -18.47 4.81
N LYS A 72 15.30 -18.14 5.69
CA LYS A 72 16.18 -16.98 5.56
C LYS A 72 16.96 -16.99 4.25
N GLN A 73 17.51 -18.13 3.86
CA GLN A 73 18.35 -18.25 2.66
C GLN A 73 17.57 -18.22 1.35
N ASN A 74 16.27 -18.52 1.38
CA ASN A 74 15.45 -18.60 0.17
C ASN A 74 14.46 -17.43 0.04
N THR A 75 14.50 -16.46 0.95
CA THR A 75 13.61 -15.29 0.95
C THR A 75 14.39 -13.98 0.78
N GLU A 76 13.79 -13.03 0.06
CA GLU A 76 14.38 -11.71 -0.17
C GLU A 76 13.28 -10.63 -0.18
N PRO A 77 13.31 -9.64 0.73
CA PRO A 77 14.17 -9.55 1.92
C PRO A 77 14.10 -10.78 2.82
N ALA A 78 15.17 -11.05 3.56
CA ALA A 78 15.27 -12.27 4.36
C ALA A 78 14.25 -12.25 5.52
N ILE A 79 13.39 -13.28 5.55
CA ILE A 79 12.44 -13.53 6.64
C ILE A 79 13.13 -14.40 7.70
N ILE A 80 12.99 -14.02 8.97
CA ILE A 80 13.33 -14.85 10.12
C ILE A 80 12.06 -14.98 10.96
N PRO A 81 11.34 -16.12 10.88
CA PRO A 81 10.12 -16.30 11.65
C PRO A 81 10.42 -16.57 13.12
N ASP A 82 9.51 -16.15 13.99
CA ASP A 82 9.48 -16.61 15.37
C ASP A 82 9.02 -18.08 15.39
N ALA A 83 9.75 -18.93 16.10
CA ALA A 83 9.45 -20.35 16.22
C ALA A 83 9.08 -20.71 17.66
N GLU A 84 7.93 -21.35 17.84
CA GLU A 84 7.50 -21.92 19.11
C GLU A 84 7.17 -23.41 18.90
N THR A 85 7.66 -24.28 19.78
CA THR A 85 7.30 -25.72 19.79
C THR A 85 6.41 -25.98 21.00
N ILE A 86 5.28 -26.64 20.77
CA ILE A 86 4.32 -26.96 21.83
C ILE A 86 3.91 -28.44 21.76
N LEU A 87 3.71 -29.06 22.92
CA LEU A 87 3.21 -30.43 23.01
C LEU A 87 1.68 -30.41 23.21
N ILE A 88 0.95 -31.06 22.32
CA ILE A 88 -0.51 -31.19 22.37
C ILE A 88 -0.86 -32.65 22.14
N GLU A 89 -1.57 -33.29 23.09
CA GLU A 89 -1.89 -34.73 23.01
C GLU A 89 -0.66 -35.61 22.71
N GLU A 90 0.46 -35.34 23.40
CA GLU A 90 1.74 -36.04 23.20
C GLU A 90 2.36 -35.87 21.79
N LYS A 91 1.82 -34.96 20.98
CA LYS A 91 2.32 -34.61 19.64
C LYS A 91 2.96 -33.23 19.66
N GLU A 92 4.18 -33.15 19.18
CA GLU A 92 4.89 -31.88 19.02
C GLU A 92 4.36 -31.11 17.81
N ILE A 93 3.96 -29.87 18.01
CA ILE A 93 3.50 -28.95 16.99
C ILE A 93 4.46 -27.76 16.95
N VAL A 94 4.98 -27.44 15.77
CA VAL A 94 5.86 -26.29 15.58
C VAL A 94 5.08 -25.16 14.93
N ILE A 95 5.17 -23.98 15.51
CA ILE A 95 4.49 -22.78 15.04
C ILE A 95 5.55 -21.83 14.52
N LEU A 96 5.46 -21.49 13.23
CA LEU A 96 6.28 -20.44 12.63
C LEU A 96 5.40 -19.20 12.43
N SER A 97 5.79 -18.09 13.06
CA SER A 97 5.05 -16.82 12.99
C SER A 97 5.86 -15.76 12.28
N VAL A 98 5.20 -14.96 11.45
CA VAL A 98 5.76 -13.76 10.84
C VAL A 98 4.79 -12.60 11.03
N ILE A 99 5.35 -11.41 11.23
CA ILE A 99 4.58 -10.17 11.11
C ILE A 99 4.44 -9.79 9.63
N GLU A 100 3.51 -8.88 9.36
CA GLU A 100 3.53 -8.12 8.12
C GLU A 100 4.90 -7.45 7.99
N TYR A 101 5.59 -7.72 6.88
CA TYR A 101 6.95 -7.26 6.71
C TYR A 101 6.92 -5.78 6.30
N PRO A 102 7.72 -4.92 6.95
CA PRO A 102 7.66 -3.48 6.72
C PRO A 102 8.16 -3.09 5.31
N ILE A 103 9.11 -3.86 4.77
CA ILE A 103 9.69 -3.62 3.45
C ILE A 103 9.31 -4.71 2.44
N LYS A 104 8.23 -4.48 1.70
CA LYS A 104 7.69 -5.37 0.67
C LYS A 104 8.13 -4.91 -0.73
N PRO A 105 8.07 -5.77 -1.76
CA PRO A 105 7.62 -7.16 -1.73
C PRO A 105 8.70 -8.11 -1.20
N VAL A 106 8.29 -9.08 -0.40
CA VAL A 106 9.10 -10.23 -0.03
C VAL A 106 8.89 -11.35 -1.06
N SER A 107 9.97 -11.98 -1.48
CA SER A 107 9.97 -13.05 -2.46
C SER A 107 10.43 -14.37 -1.87
N PHE A 108 10.02 -15.48 -2.48
CA PHE A 108 10.66 -16.79 -2.35
C PHE A 108 11.18 -17.19 -3.73
N LYS A 109 12.51 -17.23 -3.91
CA LYS A 109 13.15 -17.54 -5.21
C LYS A 109 12.56 -16.74 -6.39
N ASN A 110 12.48 -15.42 -6.25
CA ASN A 110 11.92 -14.48 -7.24
C ASN A 110 10.43 -14.66 -7.54
N LYS A 111 9.69 -15.41 -6.71
CA LYS A 111 8.23 -15.50 -6.77
C LYS A 111 7.63 -14.73 -5.62
N TYR A 112 6.63 -13.91 -5.92
CA TYR A 112 5.96 -13.03 -4.98
C TYR A 112 4.55 -13.55 -4.75
N PHE A 113 4.22 -13.82 -3.49
CA PHE A 113 2.93 -14.39 -3.12
C PHE A 113 2.16 -13.42 -2.23
N LYS A 114 0.85 -13.37 -2.42
CA LYS A 114 -0.10 -12.72 -1.51
C LYS A 114 -1.09 -13.75 -0.97
N ARG A 115 -1.55 -13.53 0.26
CA ARG A 115 -2.66 -14.28 0.82
C ARG A 115 -3.99 -13.69 0.37
N VAL A 116 -4.89 -14.54 -0.11
CA VAL A 116 -6.29 -14.19 -0.39
C VAL A 116 -7.15 -15.27 0.24
N LEU A 117 -7.96 -14.91 1.24
CA LEU A 117 -8.70 -15.87 2.05
C LEU A 117 -7.74 -16.93 2.64
N ASN A 118 -7.95 -18.21 2.34
CA ASN A 118 -7.11 -19.32 2.78
C ASN A 118 -6.11 -19.82 1.72
N SER A 119 -5.88 -19.06 0.65
CA SER A 119 -5.03 -19.50 -0.47
C SER A 119 -3.89 -18.51 -0.75
N ASN A 120 -2.75 -19.06 -1.16
CA ASN A 120 -1.60 -18.27 -1.61
C ASN A 120 -1.70 -18.07 -3.13
N HIS A 121 -1.67 -16.82 -3.57
CA HIS A 121 -1.73 -16.44 -4.99
C HIS A 121 -0.41 -15.81 -5.41
N LEU A 122 0.08 -16.15 -6.60
CA LEU A 122 1.19 -15.46 -7.23
C LEU A 122 0.75 -14.04 -7.62
N MET A 123 1.52 -13.03 -7.24
CA MET A 123 1.25 -11.65 -7.60
C MET A 123 1.54 -11.40 -9.09
N SER A 124 0.72 -10.55 -9.70
CA SER A 124 0.98 -9.91 -10.99
C SER A 124 2.02 -8.79 -10.87
N LEU A 125 2.53 -8.31 -12.01
CA LEU A 125 3.48 -7.19 -12.06
C LEU A 125 2.87 -5.89 -11.53
N ASP A 126 1.58 -5.66 -11.75
CA ASP A 126 0.88 -4.46 -11.26
C ASP A 126 0.76 -4.49 -9.74
N GLU A 127 0.43 -5.64 -9.17
CA GLU A 127 0.36 -5.83 -7.72
C GLU A 127 1.75 -5.68 -7.08
N LEU A 128 2.78 -6.20 -7.73
CA LEU A 128 4.16 -6.09 -7.27
C LEU A 128 4.61 -4.63 -7.22
N SER A 129 4.33 -3.88 -8.29
CA SER A 129 4.65 -2.45 -8.40
C SER A 129 3.96 -1.64 -7.31
N ASN A 130 2.66 -1.87 -7.11
CA ASN A 130 1.90 -1.19 -6.07
C ASN A 130 2.39 -1.51 -4.66
N LEU A 131 2.74 -2.78 -4.39
CA LEU A 131 3.22 -3.20 -3.07
C LEU A 131 4.60 -2.61 -2.73
N HIS A 132 5.45 -2.41 -3.74
CA HIS A 132 6.72 -1.72 -3.59
C HIS A 132 6.53 -0.23 -3.25
N LEU A 133 5.58 0.46 -3.89
CA LEU A 133 5.25 1.86 -3.58
C LEU A 133 4.74 2.03 -2.14
N GLN A 134 3.84 1.16 -1.69
CA GLN A 134 3.30 1.20 -0.32
C GLN A 134 4.38 1.08 0.75
N THR A 135 5.40 0.25 0.49
CA THR A 135 6.49 -0.06 1.42
C THR A 135 7.36 1.14 1.78
N ILE A 136 7.62 2.00 0.82
CA ILE A 136 8.48 3.17 1.03
C ILE A 136 7.71 4.37 1.57
N ASN A 137 6.44 4.18 2.02
CA ASN A 137 5.52 5.27 2.38
C ASN A 137 5.46 6.37 1.30
N SER A 138 5.73 6.01 0.05
CA SER A 138 5.87 6.95 -1.05
C SER A 138 4.89 6.55 -2.13
N SER A 139 3.92 7.41 -2.38
CA SER A 139 3.08 7.31 -3.56
C SER A 139 3.88 7.71 -4.81
N TRP A 140 3.41 7.38 -6.00
CA TRP A 140 4.14 7.68 -7.25
C TRP A 140 4.49 9.18 -7.37
N ASP A 141 3.61 10.06 -6.89
CA ASP A 141 3.77 11.51 -6.78
C ASP A 141 4.92 11.96 -5.87
N TYR A 142 5.49 11.10 -5.04
CA TYR A 142 6.64 11.39 -4.20
C TYR A 142 7.99 11.24 -4.94
N TYR A 143 8.03 10.51 -6.05
CA TYR A 143 9.28 10.24 -6.75
C TYR A 143 9.77 11.45 -7.56
N PRO A 144 11.10 11.70 -7.63
CA PRO A 144 11.67 12.68 -8.54
C PRO A 144 11.26 12.40 -9.98
N ASP A 145 10.67 13.39 -10.63
CA ASP A 145 10.30 13.36 -12.05
C ASP A 145 11.59 13.44 -12.90
N PRO A 146 11.93 12.41 -13.69
CA PRO A 146 13.13 12.42 -14.51
C PRO A 146 12.98 13.28 -15.77
N ASN A 147 11.75 13.69 -16.14
CA ASN A 147 11.43 14.33 -17.41
C ASN A 147 11.22 15.86 -17.28
N HIS A 148 10.91 16.36 -16.09
CA HIS A 148 10.58 17.78 -15.89
C HIS A 148 11.46 18.43 -14.80
N GLY A 149 11.99 19.63 -15.11
CA GLY A 149 12.66 20.52 -14.17
C GLY A 149 11.77 21.63 -13.59
N LEU A 150 12.36 22.47 -12.73
CA LEU A 150 11.66 23.59 -12.04
C LEU A 150 11.05 24.61 -13.01
N GLU A 151 11.55 24.71 -14.24
CA GLU A 151 11.01 25.56 -15.30
C GLU A 151 9.61 25.15 -15.77
N HIS A 152 9.20 23.90 -15.50
CA HIS A 152 7.90 23.34 -15.86
C HIS A 152 6.82 23.57 -14.81
N ILE A 153 7.15 24.16 -13.66
CA ILE A 153 6.18 24.57 -12.64
C ILE A 153 6.03 26.09 -12.56
N SER A 154 4.86 26.55 -12.11
CA SER A 154 4.55 27.96 -12.01
C SER A 154 4.80 28.49 -10.59
N THR A 155 5.80 29.36 -10.44
CA THR A 155 6.06 30.09 -9.18
C THR A 155 4.81 30.82 -8.68
N ARG A 156 4.04 31.43 -9.58
CA ARG A 156 2.76 32.09 -9.25
C ARG A 156 1.73 31.14 -8.63
N LYS A 157 1.64 29.88 -9.10
CA LYS A 157 0.72 28.88 -8.53
C LYS A 157 1.19 28.44 -7.15
N ILE A 158 2.50 28.31 -6.94
CA ILE A 158 3.10 27.99 -5.64
C ILE A 158 2.84 29.13 -4.63
N GLU A 159 3.10 30.37 -5.01
CA GLU A 159 2.83 31.55 -4.17
C GLU A 159 1.35 31.62 -3.75
N LYS A 160 0.44 31.37 -4.70
CA LYS A 160 -1.00 31.31 -4.41
C LYS A 160 -1.33 30.21 -3.39
N TYR A 161 -0.73 29.03 -3.52
CA TYR A 161 -0.92 27.94 -2.57
C TYR A 161 -0.37 28.28 -1.19
N ILE A 162 0.81 28.90 -1.11
CA ILE A 162 1.39 29.38 0.16
C ILE A 162 0.43 30.34 0.86
N THR A 163 -0.14 31.31 0.14
CA THR A 163 -1.14 32.23 0.71
C THR A 163 -2.38 31.53 1.27
N GLU A 164 -2.86 30.46 0.63
CA GLU A 164 -3.99 29.68 1.16
C GLU A 164 -3.57 28.83 2.36
N TYR A 165 -2.37 28.22 2.32
CA TYR A 165 -1.79 27.49 3.44
C TYR A 165 -1.63 28.36 4.69
N GLU A 166 -1.13 29.59 4.54
CA GLU A 166 -0.98 30.57 5.62
C GLU A 166 -2.33 30.89 6.27
N LYS A 167 -3.38 31.11 5.46
CA LYS A 167 -4.74 31.36 5.95
C LYS A 167 -5.32 30.16 6.69
N TRP A 168 -5.13 28.94 6.18
CA TRP A 168 -5.71 27.74 6.78
C TRP A 168 -5.05 27.36 8.10
N ASN A 169 -3.77 27.67 8.27
CA ASN A 169 -2.99 27.28 9.43
C ASN A 169 -2.68 28.45 10.39
N ASP A 170 -3.23 29.64 10.12
CA ASP A 170 -2.97 30.88 10.89
C ASP A 170 -1.47 31.11 11.14
N THR A 171 -0.69 31.04 10.05
CA THR A 171 0.78 31.10 10.08
C THR A 171 1.31 32.00 8.97
N THR A 172 2.58 32.37 9.05
CA THR A 172 3.31 33.07 7.99
C THR A 172 4.50 32.25 7.51
N VAL A 173 4.77 32.27 6.21
CA VAL A 173 5.91 31.64 5.56
C VAL A 173 6.95 32.71 5.25
N ASP A 174 8.14 32.61 5.86
CA ASP A 174 9.23 33.59 5.77
C ASP A 174 10.37 33.17 4.84
N TYR A 175 10.17 32.09 4.07
CA TYR A 175 11.14 31.52 3.13
C TYR A 175 10.62 31.53 1.69
N SER A 176 11.51 31.27 0.72
CA SER A 176 11.15 31.33 -0.70
C SER A 176 10.15 30.23 -1.10
N PRO A 177 9.41 30.39 -2.21
CA PRO A 177 8.50 29.36 -2.70
C PRO A 177 9.15 27.98 -2.88
N TYR A 178 10.39 27.91 -3.36
CA TYR A 178 11.10 26.65 -3.55
C TYR A 178 11.58 26.05 -2.22
N ASP A 179 11.97 26.88 -1.25
CA ASP A 179 12.29 26.41 0.10
C ASP A 179 11.05 25.84 0.79
N PHE A 180 9.88 26.45 0.55
CA PHE A 180 8.60 25.90 0.99
C PHE A 180 8.38 24.52 0.40
N LEU A 181 8.51 24.36 -0.92
CA LEU A 181 8.34 23.04 -1.52
C LEU A 181 9.35 22.00 -1.00
N ASN A 182 10.61 22.36 -0.76
CA ASN A 182 11.61 21.46 -0.18
C ASN A 182 11.24 21.05 1.27
N LYS A 183 10.81 22.00 2.12
CA LYS A 183 10.42 21.73 3.52
C LYS A 183 9.23 20.78 3.62
N PHE A 184 8.31 20.84 2.67
CA PHE A 184 7.14 19.98 2.60
C PHE A 184 7.39 18.71 1.78
N GLU A 185 8.65 18.43 1.42
CA GLU A 185 9.09 17.28 0.62
C GLU A 185 8.39 17.17 -0.75
N ILE A 186 7.83 18.28 -1.24
CA ILE A 186 7.27 18.41 -2.58
C ILE A 186 8.42 18.47 -3.61
N LEU A 187 9.54 19.11 -3.26
CA LEU A 187 10.82 18.94 -3.96
C LEU A 187 11.74 18.00 -3.16
N ARG A 188 12.60 17.26 -3.87
CA ARG A 188 13.55 16.32 -3.28
C ARG A 188 14.91 16.43 -3.93
N ASP A 189 15.96 16.62 -3.14
CA ASP A 189 17.33 16.87 -3.64
C ASP A 189 17.36 18.00 -4.68
N ASN A 190 16.53 19.05 -4.49
CA ASN A 190 16.28 20.13 -5.45
C ASN A 190 15.75 19.68 -6.83
N LYS A 191 15.21 18.47 -6.93
CA LYS A 191 14.51 17.94 -8.10
C LYS A 191 13.01 18.00 -7.89
N LEU A 192 12.32 18.20 -9.00
CA LEU A 192 10.86 18.13 -9.07
C LEU A 192 10.41 16.71 -8.78
N THR A 193 9.35 16.54 -7.98
CA THR A 193 8.64 15.25 -7.88
C THR A 193 7.47 15.21 -8.86
N PHE A 194 6.96 14.03 -9.18
CA PHE A 194 5.74 13.93 -9.99
C PHE A 194 4.55 14.67 -9.36
N GLY A 195 4.45 14.67 -8.03
CA GLY A 195 3.45 15.43 -7.27
C GLY A 195 3.62 16.92 -7.42
N ALA A 196 4.85 17.43 -7.33
CA ALA A 196 5.13 18.84 -7.59
C ALA A 196 4.74 19.26 -9.01
N TYR A 197 5.05 18.42 -10.01
CA TYR A 197 4.65 18.67 -11.39
C TYR A 197 3.13 18.74 -11.53
N ILE A 198 2.41 17.76 -10.97
CA ILE A 198 0.94 17.68 -11.06
C ILE A 198 0.24 18.82 -10.32
N LEU A 199 0.76 19.24 -9.17
CA LEU A 199 0.17 20.31 -8.37
C LEU A 199 0.44 21.70 -8.96
N PHE A 200 1.57 21.89 -9.64
CA PHE A 200 2.04 23.22 -10.03
C PHE A 200 2.44 23.37 -11.50
N ALA A 201 2.08 22.42 -12.37
CA ALA A 201 2.37 22.45 -13.80
C ALA A 201 2.12 23.85 -14.38
N LYS A 202 3.10 24.41 -15.08
CA LYS A 202 3.02 25.76 -15.62
C LYS A 202 2.00 25.86 -16.74
N ASP A 203 2.06 24.89 -17.65
CA ASP A 203 1.26 24.80 -18.86
C ASP A 203 0.44 23.50 -18.86
N LEU A 204 0.45 22.75 -19.96
CA LEU A 204 -0.19 21.45 -20.11
C LEU A 204 0.39 20.44 -19.11
N CYS A 205 -0.48 19.74 -18.38
CA CYS A 205 -0.09 18.62 -17.53
C CYS A 205 -0.50 17.30 -18.19
N VAL A 206 0.42 16.63 -18.89
CA VAL A 206 0.07 15.44 -19.71
C VAL A 206 -0.37 14.23 -18.87
N VAL A 207 -0.11 14.27 -17.56
CA VAL A 207 -0.44 13.22 -16.60
C VAL A 207 -1.75 13.47 -15.85
N SER A 208 -2.44 14.60 -16.12
CA SER A 208 -3.77 14.92 -15.60
C SER A 208 -4.70 15.27 -16.77
N ASP A 209 -5.78 14.53 -16.93
CA ASP A 209 -6.88 14.83 -17.86
C ASP A 209 -8.20 14.64 -17.11
N ILE A 210 -8.98 15.71 -17.01
CA ILE A 210 -10.32 15.68 -16.43
C ILE A 210 -11.34 16.19 -17.44
N GLN A 211 -12.34 15.34 -17.70
CA GLN A 211 -13.50 15.67 -18.53
C GLN A 211 -14.79 15.65 -17.71
N ILE A 212 -15.56 16.72 -17.84
CA ILE A 212 -16.86 16.88 -17.19
C ILE A 212 -17.92 17.11 -18.26
N GLY A 213 -19.01 16.33 -18.18
CA GLY A 213 -20.20 16.54 -18.99
C GLY A 213 -21.43 16.81 -18.12
N ARG A 214 -22.20 17.84 -18.46
CA ARG A 214 -23.55 18.07 -17.95
C ARG A 214 -24.54 17.36 -18.85
N PHE A 215 -25.35 16.48 -18.28
CA PHE A 215 -26.31 15.66 -19.02
C PHE A 215 -27.74 16.20 -18.86
N LYS A 216 -28.51 16.20 -19.95
CA LYS A 216 -29.97 16.41 -19.93
C LYS A 216 -30.73 15.08 -19.85
N SER A 217 -30.12 14.03 -20.39
CA SER A 217 -30.57 12.63 -20.32
C SER A 217 -29.33 11.73 -20.24
N PRO A 218 -29.44 10.43 -19.92
CA PRO A 218 -28.30 9.52 -19.80
C PRO A 218 -27.37 9.48 -21.03
N THR A 219 -27.87 9.90 -22.20
CA THR A 219 -27.12 9.86 -23.47
C THR A 219 -26.89 11.25 -24.09
N LYS A 220 -27.41 12.33 -23.51
CA LYS A 220 -27.34 13.67 -24.10
C LYS A 220 -26.60 14.65 -23.19
N ILE A 221 -25.36 14.97 -23.58
CA ILE A 221 -24.55 16.05 -23.01
C ILE A 221 -25.06 17.39 -23.55
N ILE A 222 -25.19 18.38 -22.68
CA ILE A 222 -25.67 19.75 -22.99
C ILE A 222 -24.66 20.85 -22.66
N ASP A 223 -23.63 20.54 -21.88
CA ASP A 223 -22.47 21.40 -21.64
C ASP A 223 -21.32 20.48 -21.22
N SER A 224 -20.07 20.83 -21.54
CA SER A 224 -18.90 20.03 -21.20
C SER A 224 -17.64 20.86 -21.03
N LEU A 225 -16.71 20.34 -20.26
CA LEU A 225 -15.42 20.96 -19.98
C LEU A 225 -14.34 19.87 -19.98
N ASN A 226 -13.26 20.08 -20.73
CA ASN A 226 -12.07 19.23 -20.71
C ASN A 226 -10.91 20.07 -20.19
N LEU A 227 -10.09 19.50 -19.31
CA LEU A 227 -9.01 20.18 -18.61
C LEU A 227 -7.79 19.27 -18.59
N ASP A 228 -6.66 19.81 -19.05
CA ASP A 228 -5.38 19.11 -19.09
C ASP A 228 -4.32 19.99 -18.41
N THR A 229 -4.46 20.25 -17.10
CA THR A 229 -3.59 21.21 -16.40
C THR A 229 -3.30 20.75 -14.97
N ASP A 230 -2.73 21.62 -14.13
CA ASP A 230 -2.44 21.25 -12.74
C ASP A 230 -3.74 20.99 -11.97
N ILE A 231 -3.67 20.06 -11.00
CA ILE A 231 -4.84 19.61 -10.23
C ILE A 231 -5.54 20.77 -9.50
N PHE A 232 -4.84 21.80 -9.03
CA PHE A 232 -5.50 22.92 -8.36
C PHE A 232 -6.32 23.76 -9.34
N THR A 233 -5.80 24.03 -10.53
CA THR A 233 -6.55 24.73 -11.58
C THR A 233 -7.70 23.88 -12.06
N GLU A 234 -7.50 22.57 -12.21
CA GLU A 234 -8.57 21.64 -12.58
C GLU A 234 -9.69 21.68 -11.56
N LEU A 235 -9.39 21.42 -10.28
CA LEU A 235 -10.37 21.44 -9.20
C LEU A 235 -11.16 22.76 -9.15
N ASN A 236 -10.49 23.90 -9.26
CA ASN A 236 -11.16 25.20 -9.27
C ASN A 236 -12.10 25.37 -10.48
N SER A 237 -11.67 24.92 -11.65
CA SER A 237 -12.44 24.99 -12.89
C SER A 237 -13.67 24.07 -12.84
N ILE A 238 -13.50 22.87 -12.29
CA ILE A 238 -14.56 21.90 -12.01
C ILE A 238 -15.58 22.51 -11.04
N MET A 239 -15.13 23.04 -9.91
CA MET A 239 -16.03 23.65 -8.92
C MET A 239 -16.78 24.85 -9.49
N THR A 240 -16.14 25.63 -10.37
CA THR A 240 -16.77 26.73 -11.10
C THR A 240 -17.83 26.22 -12.08
N PHE A 241 -17.52 25.17 -12.84
CA PHE A 241 -18.46 24.53 -13.76
C PHE A 241 -19.67 23.95 -13.03
N ILE A 242 -19.46 23.25 -11.91
CA ILE A 242 -20.54 22.73 -11.08
C ILE A 242 -21.41 23.88 -10.56
N LYS A 243 -20.80 24.91 -9.95
CA LYS A 243 -21.53 26.08 -9.40
C LYS A 243 -22.36 26.82 -10.45
N LYS A 244 -21.84 26.99 -11.68
CA LYS A 244 -22.57 27.56 -12.82
C LYS A 244 -23.90 26.84 -13.12
N HIS A 245 -23.98 25.55 -12.77
CA HIS A 245 -25.13 24.70 -13.06
C HIS A 245 -25.92 24.24 -11.84
N LEU A 246 -25.52 24.64 -10.63
CA LEU A 246 -26.36 24.51 -9.44
C LEU A 246 -27.54 25.47 -9.56
N MET A 247 -28.77 24.96 -9.42
CA MET A 247 -29.95 25.81 -9.35
C MET A 247 -29.93 26.58 -8.02
N VAL A 248 -29.74 27.89 -8.11
CA VAL A 248 -29.97 28.82 -6.99
C VAL A 248 -31.24 29.62 -7.30
N GLU A 249 -32.21 29.57 -6.38
CA GLU A 249 -33.42 30.38 -6.45
C GLU A 249 -33.16 31.73 -5.77
N PHE A 250 -33.41 32.84 -6.48
CA PHE A 250 -33.40 34.18 -5.88
C PHE A 250 -34.83 34.57 -5.54
N ILE A 251 -35.19 34.54 -4.26
CA ILE A 251 -36.47 35.03 -3.76
C ILE A 251 -36.29 36.50 -3.37
N ILE A 252 -36.77 37.41 -4.21
CA ILE A 252 -36.87 38.83 -3.86
C ILE A 252 -38.21 39.03 -3.14
N THR A 253 -38.16 39.26 -1.84
CA THR A 253 -39.34 39.71 -1.06
C THR A 253 -39.40 41.23 -1.16
N GLY A 254 -40.52 41.75 -1.67
CA GLY A 254 -40.81 43.18 -1.76
C GLY A 254 -41.27 43.78 -0.45
#